data_AF-H9V2D7-F1
#
_entry.id   AF-H9V2D7-F1
#
_cell.length_a   1.000
_cell.length_b   1.000
_cell.length_c   1.000
_cell.angle_alpha   90.00
_cell.angle_beta   90.00
_cell.angle_gamma   90.00
#
_symmetry.space_group_name_H-M   'P 1'
#
loop_
_entity.id
_entity.type
_entity.pdbx_description
1 polymer ?
#
loop_
_entity_poly.entity_id
_entity_poly.type
_entity_poly.pdbx_seq_one_letter_code
_entity_poly.pdbx_strand_id
1 'polypeptide(L)'
;GINYGLLGDDLPPPEQAVALIKSMGFGQVKIFDSDPNILNALANTSLRVVMAATNEELETLAASPAAAAEWLDQQVRPHLPAARIRMITVGNELLSHPEINQPRWPLLLPAMQNLQEALQAAGLNHQIKVSTCIAMDALNVSY
;
A
#
# COMPACT_ATOMS: atom_id res chain seq x y z
N GLY A 1 -1.53 -9.26 12.05
CA GLY A 1 -2.03 -9.36 10.67
C GLY A 1 -1.16 -10.33 9.91
N ILE A 2 -1.40 -10.50 8.61
CA ILE A 2 -0.58 -11.34 7.72
C ILE A 2 -0.16 -10.54 6.48
N ASN A 3 1.02 -10.82 5.95
CA ASN A 3 1.46 -10.32 4.65
C ASN A 3 0.99 -11.30 3.56
N TYR A 4 0.22 -10.82 2.59
CA TYR A 4 -0.21 -11.62 1.43
C TYR A 4 0.68 -11.27 0.24
N GLY A 5 1.74 -12.06 0.06
CA GLY A 5 2.68 -11.94 -1.05
C GLY A 5 2.26 -12.78 -2.26
N LEU A 6 2.65 -12.33 -3.46
CA LEU A 6 2.28 -12.96 -4.73
C LEU A 6 3.46 -13.58 -5.50
N LEU A 7 4.67 -13.51 -4.93
CA LEU A 7 5.85 -14.12 -5.52
C LEU A 7 5.89 -15.62 -5.19
N GLY A 8 5.10 -16.38 -5.94
CA GLY A 8 5.03 -17.85 -5.91
C GLY A 8 4.37 -18.37 -7.18
N ASP A 9 4.60 -19.64 -7.51
CA ASP A 9 4.15 -20.28 -8.76
C ASP A 9 2.96 -21.24 -8.56
N ASP A 10 2.55 -21.49 -7.31
CA ASP A 10 1.46 -22.41 -6.93
C ASP A 10 0.43 -21.78 -5.97
N LEU A 11 0.37 -20.45 -5.94
CA LEU A 11 -0.50 -19.72 -5.02
C LEU A 11 -2.00 -19.94 -5.34
N PRO A 12 -2.86 -20.09 -4.32
CA PRO A 12 -4.30 -20.16 -4.54
C PRO A 12 -4.85 -18.83 -5.09
N PRO A 13 -5.97 -18.86 -5.83
CA PRO A 13 -6.59 -17.64 -6.33
C PRO A 13 -7.02 -16.72 -5.17
N PRO A 14 -7.13 -15.39 -5.39
CA PRO A 14 -7.36 -14.42 -4.33
C PRO A 14 -8.55 -14.72 -3.40
N GLU A 15 -9.67 -15.21 -3.94
CA GLU A 15 -10.84 -15.57 -3.13
C GLU A 15 -10.55 -16.69 -2.13
N GLN A 16 -9.82 -17.72 -2.56
CA GLN A 16 -9.45 -18.84 -1.71
C GLN A 16 -8.39 -18.43 -0.68
N ALA A 17 -7.40 -17.63 -1.09
CA ALA A 17 -6.40 -17.07 -0.20
C ALA A 17 -7.05 -16.20 0.90
N VAL A 18 -7.97 -15.31 0.53
CA VAL A 18 -8.70 -14.46 1.49
C VAL A 18 -9.59 -15.28 2.42
N ALA A 19 -10.27 -16.30 1.90
CA ALA A 19 -11.07 -17.21 2.73
C ALA A 19 -10.19 -17.94 3.77
N LEU A 20 -9.01 -18.40 3.38
CA LEU A 20 -8.03 -19.02 4.27
C LEU A 20 -7.50 -18.01 5.31
N ILE A 21 -7.15 -16.79 4.89
CA ILE A 21 -6.72 -15.73 5.83
C ILE A 21 -7.78 -15.45 6.90
N LYS A 22 -9.06 -15.44 6.50
CA LYS A 22 -10.18 -15.28 7.44
C LYS A 22 -10.34 -16.49 8.36
N SER A 23 -10.22 -17.71 7.85
CA SER A 23 -10.38 -18.92 8.68
C SER A 23 -9.27 -19.05 9.74
N MET A 24 -8.08 -18.50 9.47
CA MET A 24 -6.99 -18.38 10.44
C MET A 24 -7.25 -17.33 11.55
N GLY A 25 -8.35 -16.59 11.47
CA GLY A 25 -8.73 -15.61 12.49
C GLY A 25 -7.96 -14.28 12.43
N PHE A 26 -7.26 -14.00 11.32
CA PHE A 26 -6.60 -12.70 11.16
C PHE A 26 -7.62 -11.57 10.96
N GLY A 27 -7.38 -10.41 11.58
CA GLY A 27 -8.21 -9.21 11.43
C GLY A 27 -7.62 -8.13 10.51
N GLN A 28 -6.43 -8.38 9.93
CA GLN A 28 -5.72 -7.45 9.07
C GLN A 28 -4.81 -8.19 8.10
N VAL A 29 -4.74 -7.70 6.87
CA VAL A 29 -3.85 -8.16 5.81
C VAL A 29 -3.06 -6.99 5.23
N LYS A 30 -1.78 -7.21 4.92
CA LYS A 30 -0.98 -6.32 4.08
C LYS A 30 -0.83 -6.93 2.69
N ILE A 31 -1.11 -6.16 1.65
CA ILE A 31 -0.79 -6.45 0.25
C ILE A 31 0.32 -5.49 -0.21
N PHE A 32 1.10 -5.88 -1.21
CA PHE A 32 2.32 -5.17 -1.63
C PHE A 32 2.13 -4.30 -2.88
N ASP A 33 0.91 -4.20 -3.39
CA ASP A 33 0.51 -3.40 -4.53
C ASP A 33 -1.00 -3.04 -4.43
N SER A 34 -1.56 -2.54 -5.53
CA SER A 34 -2.98 -2.23 -5.71
C SER A 34 -3.73 -3.24 -6.58
N ASP A 35 -3.38 -4.54 -6.54
CA ASP A 35 -4.05 -5.55 -7.39
C ASP A 35 -5.58 -5.55 -7.19
N PRO A 36 -6.36 -5.19 -8.22
CA PRO A 36 -7.81 -5.09 -8.11
C PRO A 36 -8.46 -6.45 -7.83
N ASN A 37 -7.88 -7.57 -8.25
CA ASN A 37 -8.43 -8.91 -7.98
C ASN A 37 -8.39 -9.21 -6.48
N ILE A 38 -7.31 -8.83 -5.81
CA ILE A 38 -7.15 -9.04 -4.36
C ILE A 38 -8.05 -8.07 -3.59
N LEU A 39 -8.08 -6.79 -3.99
CA LEU A 39 -8.96 -5.81 -3.36
C LEU A 39 -10.45 -6.19 -3.52
N ASN A 40 -10.83 -6.75 -4.66
CA ASN A 40 -12.17 -7.30 -4.88
C ASN A 40 -12.43 -8.55 -4.02
N ALA A 41 -11.48 -9.46 -3.89
CA ALA A 41 -11.62 -10.62 -2.98
C ALA A 41 -11.72 -10.20 -1.50
N LEU A 42 -11.12 -9.07 -1.13
CA LEU A 42 -11.21 -8.49 0.21
C LEU A 42 -12.49 -7.69 0.45
N ALA A 43 -13.27 -7.41 -0.60
CA ALA A 43 -14.52 -6.66 -0.52
C ALA A 43 -15.53 -7.35 0.39
N ASN A 44 -16.24 -6.57 1.20
CA ASN A 44 -17.25 -7.00 2.16
C ASN A 44 -16.74 -8.01 3.21
N THR A 45 -15.42 -8.14 3.37
CA THR A 45 -14.82 -8.90 4.46
C THR A 45 -14.64 -8.02 5.70
N SER A 46 -14.39 -8.65 6.86
CA SER A 46 -14.02 -7.96 8.09
C SER A 46 -12.55 -7.55 8.14
N LEU A 47 -11.72 -7.99 7.18
CA LEU A 47 -10.29 -7.74 7.15
C LEU A 47 -10.00 -6.26 6.92
N ARG A 48 -9.15 -5.68 7.77
CA ARG A 48 -8.55 -4.37 7.50
C ARG A 48 -7.40 -4.53 6.52
N VAL A 49 -7.34 -3.67 5.52
CA VAL A 49 -6.31 -3.76 4.47
C VAL A 49 -5.27 -2.66 4.68
N VAL A 50 -4.01 -3.06 4.71
CA VAL A 50 -2.86 -2.20 4.42
C VAL A 50 -2.46 -2.52 2.99
N MET A 51 -2.43 -1.53 2.12
CA MET A 51 -1.92 -1.71 0.76
C MET A 51 -0.67 -0.88 0.56
N ALA A 52 0.15 -1.25 -0.43
CA ALA A 52 1.31 -0.46 -0.78
C ALA A 52 1.10 0.22 -2.14
N ALA A 53 1.51 1.48 -2.24
CA ALA A 53 1.97 2.01 -3.51
C ALA A 53 3.40 1.51 -3.69
N THR A 54 3.67 0.91 -4.85
CA THR A 54 4.95 0.26 -5.17
C THR A 54 6.09 1.28 -5.26
N ASN A 55 7.34 0.79 -5.30
CA ASN A 55 8.50 1.68 -5.43
C ASN A 55 8.49 2.41 -6.79
N GLU A 56 7.96 1.76 -7.82
CA GLU A 56 7.85 2.25 -9.19
C GLU A 56 6.83 3.39 -9.30
N GLU A 57 5.77 3.37 -8.50
CA GLU A 57 4.72 4.39 -8.50
C GLU A 57 5.12 5.70 -7.81
N LEU A 58 6.28 5.75 -7.13
CA LEU A 58 6.75 6.98 -6.48
C LEU A 58 6.92 8.13 -7.49
N GLU A 59 7.35 7.85 -8.72
CA GLU A 59 7.51 8.88 -9.75
C GLU A 59 6.17 9.55 -10.06
N THR A 60 5.12 8.75 -10.27
CA THR A 60 3.76 9.26 -10.51
C THR A 60 3.21 10.02 -9.31
N LEU A 61 3.34 9.45 -8.10
CA LEU A 61 2.81 10.06 -6.89
C LEU A 61 3.53 11.36 -6.53
N ALA A 62 4.85 11.44 -6.77
CA ALA A 62 5.66 12.63 -6.50
C ALA A 62 5.50 13.72 -7.57
N ALA A 63 5.08 13.37 -8.79
CA ALA A 63 5.06 14.29 -9.93
C ALA A 63 4.19 15.53 -9.68
N SER A 64 2.99 15.36 -9.11
CA SER A 64 2.12 16.47 -8.71
C SER A 64 0.97 16.01 -7.80
N PRO A 65 0.31 16.93 -7.06
CA PRO A 65 -0.92 16.63 -6.34
C PRO A 65 -2.03 16.05 -7.23
N ALA A 66 -2.13 16.52 -8.48
CA ALA A 66 -3.12 16.02 -9.44
C ALA A 66 -2.86 14.55 -9.83
N ALA A 67 -1.59 14.19 -10.06
CA ALA A 67 -1.22 12.81 -10.37
C ALA A 67 -1.49 11.86 -9.18
N ALA A 68 -1.24 12.30 -7.95
CA ALA A 68 -1.58 11.51 -6.76
C ALA A 68 -3.09 11.37 -6.55
N ALA A 69 -3.87 12.40 -6.86
CA ALA A 69 -5.34 12.33 -6.83
C ALA A 69 -5.88 11.35 -7.89
N GLU A 70 -5.33 11.38 -9.11
CA GLU A 70 -5.68 10.43 -10.16
C GLU A 70 -5.33 8.98 -9.76
N TRP A 71 -4.14 8.78 -9.19
CA TRP A 71 -3.75 7.47 -8.66
C TRP A 71 -4.72 6.98 -7.57
N LEU A 72 -5.12 7.85 -6.64
CA LEU A 72 -6.12 7.53 -5.61
C LEU A 72 -7.47 7.13 -6.23
N ASP A 73 -7.91 7.87 -7.24
CA ASP A 73 -9.18 7.65 -7.94
C ASP A 73 -9.19 6.34 -8.76
N GLN A 74 -8.04 5.91 -9.27
CA GLN A 74 -7.90 4.68 -10.04
C GLN A 74 -7.65 3.45 -9.16
N GLN A 75 -6.75 3.56 -8.19
CA GLN A 75 -6.23 2.42 -7.44
C GLN A 75 -6.95 2.15 -6.12
N VAL A 76 -7.63 3.16 -5.55
CA VAL A 76 -8.21 3.05 -4.20
C VAL A 76 -9.72 3.24 -4.22
N ARG A 77 -10.22 4.32 -4.83
CA ARG A 77 -11.65 4.65 -4.81
C ARG A 77 -12.58 3.53 -5.31
N PRO A 78 -12.26 2.78 -6.39
CA PRO A 78 -13.18 1.77 -6.92
C PRO A 78 -13.49 0.65 -5.92
N HIS A 79 -12.61 0.45 -4.94
CA HIS A 79 -12.74 -0.60 -3.93
C HIS A 79 -13.40 -0.12 -2.64
N LEU A 80 -13.63 1.18 -2.47
CA LEU A 80 -14.26 1.74 -1.27
C LEU A 80 -15.80 1.84 -1.43
N PRO A 81 -16.58 1.63 -0.35
CA PRO A 81 -16.17 1.22 0.99
C PRO A 81 -16.08 -0.30 1.18
N ALA A 82 -16.27 -1.08 0.12
CA ALA A 82 -16.40 -2.54 0.20
C ALA A 82 -15.13 -3.20 0.76
N ALA A 83 -13.95 -2.83 0.27
CA ALA A 83 -12.67 -3.18 0.88
C ALA A 83 -12.32 -2.20 2.00
N ARG A 84 -11.98 -2.72 3.19
CA ARG A 84 -11.71 -1.89 4.37
C ARG A 84 -10.26 -1.42 4.41
N ILE A 85 -9.85 -0.60 3.43
CA ILE A 85 -8.52 0.01 3.36
C ILE A 85 -8.35 0.98 4.53
N ARG A 86 -7.25 0.83 5.28
CA ARG A 86 -6.93 1.63 6.48
C ARG A 86 -5.61 2.36 6.39
N MET A 87 -4.69 1.85 5.58
CA MET A 87 -3.39 2.46 5.42
C MET A 87 -2.87 2.20 4.02
N ILE A 88 -2.21 3.21 3.46
CA ILE A 88 -1.42 3.10 2.24
C ILE A 88 0.04 3.32 2.63
N THR A 89 0.89 2.34 2.41
CA THR A 89 2.35 2.48 2.55
C THR A 89 2.94 2.93 1.22
N VAL A 90 3.60 4.07 1.18
CA VAL A 90 4.30 4.57 -0.02
C VAL A 90 5.69 3.97 -0.05
N GLY A 91 5.91 3.06 -1.00
CA GLY A 91 7.11 2.26 -1.12
C GLY A 91 7.27 1.20 -0.04
N ASN A 92 8.18 0.27 -0.31
CA ASN A 92 8.59 -0.79 0.61
C ASN A 92 10.12 -0.85 0.67
N GLU A 93 10.67 -0.59 1.86
CA GLU A 93 12.11 -0.68 2.16
C GLU A 93 12.96 0.17 1.20
N LEU A 94 12.43 1.35 0.86
CA LEU A 94 13.04 2.21 -0.17
C LEU A 94 14.47 2.63 0.20
N LEU A 95 14.80 2.74 1.49
CA LEU A 95 16.13 3.13 1.96
C LEU A 95 17.15 1.98 1.94
N SER A 96 16.68 0.75 1.76
CA SER A 96 17.53 -0.43 1.55
C SER A 96 17.96 -0.50 0.08
N HIS A 97 18.99 -1.29 -0.21
CA HIS A 97 19.49 -1.50 -1.57
C HIS A 97 19.74 -0.19 -2.32
N PRO A 98 20.61 0.69 -1.82
CA PRO A 98 20.88 1.99 -2.44
C PRO A 98 21.27 1.88 -3.92
N GLU A 99 21.93 0.80 -4.32
CA GLU A 99 22.29 0.50 -5.71
C GLU A 99 21.08 0.44 -6.67
N ILE A 100 19.88 0.16 -6.15
CA ILE A 100 18.62 0.10 -6.91
C ILE A 100 17.72 1.29 -6.59
N ASN A 101 17.60 1.66 -5.30
CA ASN A 101 16.55 2.58 -4.84
C ASN A 101 17.00 4.03 -4.68
N GLN A 102 18.30 4.32 -4.67
CA GLN A 102 18.81 5.67 -4.41
C GLN A 102 18.21 6.76 -5.32
N PRO A 103 17.99 6.54 -6.63
CA PRO A 103 17.34 7.54 -7.48
C PRO A 103 15.93 7.92 -7.04
N ARG A 104 15.22 7.05 -6.31
CA ARG A 104 13.83 7.25 -5.86
C ARG A 104 13.73 7.87 -4.47
N TRP A 105 14.81 7.91 -3.68
CA TRP A 105 14.77 8.48 -2.32
C TRP A 105 14.20 9.90 -2.25
N PRO A 106 14.57 10.84 -3.16
CA PRO A 106 14.03 12.19 -3.13
C PRO A 106 12.52 12.26 -3.41
N LEU A 107 11.94 11.21 -4.01
CA LEU A 107 10.54 11.14 -4.38
C LEU A 107 9.63 10.72 -3.22
N LEU A 108 10.18 10.09 -2.18
CA LEU A 108 9.38 9.49 -1.10
C LEU A 108 8.53 10.53 -0.35
N LEU A 109 9.15 11.62 0.11
CA LEU A 109 8.45 12.64 0.88
C LEU A 109 7.39 13.37 0.03
N PRO A 110 7.70 13.86 -1.19
CA PRO A 110 6.68 14.45 -2.07
C PRO A 110 5.52 13.49 -2.38
N ALA A 111 5.80 12.21 -2.66
CA ALA A 111 4.76 11.21 -2.92
C ALA A 111 3.83 11.03 -1.71
N MET A 112 4.39 10.93 -0.50
CA MET A 112 3.60 10.83 0.74
C MET A 112 2.77 12.08 0.99
N GLN A 113 3.32 13.28 0.75
CA GLN A 113 2.62 14.56 0.92
C GLN A 113 1.46 14.68 -0.07
N ASN A 114 1.71 14.44 -1.36
CA ASN A 114 0.68 14.52 -2.41
C ASN A 114 -0.45 13.52 -2.16
N LEU A 115 -0.13 12.29 -1.75
CA LEU A 115 -1.15 11.28 -1.44
C LEU A 115 -1.96 11.63 -0.18
N GLN A 116 -1.30 12.20 0.84
CA GLN A 116 -1.98 12.68 2.05
C GLN A 116 -2.93 13.85 1.73
N GLU A 117 -2.53 14.77 0.86
CA GLU A 117 -3.37 15.86 0.36
C GLU A 117 -4.55 15.34 -0.47
N ALA A 118 -4.32 14.37 -1.36
CA ALA A 118 -5.38 13.73 -2.15
C ALA A 118 -6.43 13.06 -1.24
N LEU A 119 -5.98 12.33 -0.21
CA LEU A 119 -6.87 11.74 0.78
C LEU A 119 -7.65 12.79 1.58
N GLN A 120 -7.02 13.93 1.91
CA GLN A 120 -7.70 15.03 2.60
C GLN A 120 -8.75 15.70 1.71
N ALA A 121 -8.43 15.98 0.45
CA ALA A 121 -9.36 16.56 -0.53
C ALA A 121 -10.54 15.61 -0.81
N ALA A 122 -10.31 14.31 -0.79
CA ALA A 122 -11.34 13.28 -0.92
C ALA A 122 -12.14 13.04 0.38
N GLY A 123 -11.77 13.67 1.50
CA GLY A 123 -12.38 13.44 2.80
C GLY A 123 -12.10 12.06 3.40
N LEU A 124 -11.08 11.33 2.92
CA LEU A 124 -10.71 9.97 3.33
C LEU A 124 -9.60 9.90 4.39
N ASN A 125 -8.94 11.02 4.69
CA ASN A 125 -7.81 11.12 5.64
C ASN A 125 -8.13 10.68 7.10
N HIS A 126 -9.41 10.66 7.48
CA HIS A 126 -9.85 10.15 8.77
C HIS A 126 -9.91 8.60 8.80
N GLN A 127 -10.09 7.98 7.63
CA GLN A 127 -10.23 6.52 7.47
C GLN A 127 -8.92 5.85 7.04
N ILE A 128 -8.18 6.49 6.13
CA ILE A 128 -6.98 5.95 5.48
C ILE A 128 -5.78 6.81 5.90
N LYS A 129 -4.74 6.17 6.43
CA LYS A 129 -3.49 6.81 6.82
C LYS A 129 -2.40 6.56 5.78
N VAL A 130 -1.52 7.53 5.58
CA VAL A 130 -0.32 7.36 4.75
C VAL A 130 0.87 7.04 5.65
N SER A 131 1.70 6.10 5.23
CA SER A 131 2.96 5.75 5.90
C SER A 131 3.98 5.25 4.87
N THR A 132 5.11 4.73 5.31
CA THR A 132 6.10 4.04 4.47
C THR A 132 6.71 2.88 5.27
N CYS A 133 7.14 1.82 4.59
CA CYS A 133 7.84 0.70 5.24
C CYS A 133 9.35 0.91 5.14
N ILE A 134 10.01 0.92 6.30
CA ILE A 134 11.46 1.08 6.43
C ILE A 134 12.02 -0.21 7.02
N ALA A 135 13.08 -0.74 6.42
CA ALA A 135 13.80 -1.88 6.98
C ALA A 135 14.78 -1.43 8.07
N MET A 136 15.23 -2.39 8.88
CA MET A 136 16.14 -2.11 9.99
C MET A 136 17.51 -1.60 9.55
N ASP A 137 17.94 -1.86 8.32
CA ASP A 137 19.21 -1.40 7.76
C ASP A 137 19.24 0.12 7.46
N ALA A 138 18.09 0.79 7.51
CA ALA A 138 18.04 2.25 7.50
C ALA A 138 18.57 2.88 8.81
N LEU A 139 18.65 2.08 9.89
CA LEU A 139 19.23 2.53 11.14
C LEU A 139 20.75 2.36 11.12
N ASN A 140 21.46 3.39 11.57
CA ASN A 140 22.88 3.29 11.84
C ASN A 140 23.13 2.86 13.30
N VAL A 141 24.32 2.34 13.58
CA VAL A 141 24.72 1.95 14.94
C VAL A 141 24.85 3.21 15.81
N SER A 142 24.16 3.23 16.95
CA SER A 142 24.35 4.23 18.00
C SER A 142 25.44 3.78 18.99
N TYR A 143 26.35 4.67 19.36
CA TYR A 143 27.42 4.45 20.36
C TYR A 143 27.04 4.91 21.77
#